data_AF-A0A3M4NFT8-F1
#
_entry.id   AF-A0A3M4NFT8-F1
#
_cell.length_a   1.000
_cell.length_b   1.000
_cell.length_c   1.000
_cell.angle_alpha   90.00
_cell.angle_beta   90.00
_cell.angle_gamma   90.00
#
_symmetry.space_group_name_H-M   'P 1'
#
loop_
_entity.id
_entity.type
_entity.pdbx_description
1 polymer ?
#
loop_
_entity_poly.entity_id
_entity_poly.type
_entity_poly.pdbx_seq_one_letter_code
_entity_poly.pdbx_strand_id
1 'polypeptide(L)'
;MWVWRETREKWLLAAALVVLGGIVLINLRLDVWHWLKGSEAAAFLAAEATGSVTSDLLVGLFSAYVFYVVIELIPSYRRERLTLTPLNLIVASVIDAYERTRVFGHETPITSIDVSILALHSLNAHKSSVVTNAQILKLKFAMETAHSRYPDFQHCLTLAASISPDHALDWLVLTDKVRLLADQYGSWPLHPFPENLGSELSEQQCRDPACLAAFDKYQRDMQLMSGTLKLRVLEVIEASIFWMQRQAS
;
A
#
# COMPACT_ATOMS: atom_id res chain seq x y z
N MET A 1 11.58 9.24 -13.00
CA MET A 1 12.44 9.95 -12.03
C MET A 1 11.69 10.04 -10.71
N TRP A 2 11.82 9.03 -9.85
CA TRP A 2 10.94 8.83 -8.67
C TRP A 2 11.74 8.47 -7.40
N VAL A 3 13.01 8.89 -7.35
CA VAL A 3 13.94 8.64 -6.23
C VAL A 3 13.95 9.80 -5.23
N TRP A 4 13.34 10.94 -5.59
CA TRP A 4 13.40 12.20 -4.84
C TRP A 4 12.02 12.55 -4.33
N ARG A 5 11.52 11.71 -3.43
CA ARG A 5 10.13 11.78 -2.99
C ARG A 5 9.99 12.78 -1.85
N GLU A 6 10.93 12.73 -0.92
CA GLU A 6 10.95 13.60 0.24
C GLU A 6 11.33 15.04 -0.11
N THR A 7 10.69 16.00 0.56
CA THR A 7 11.01 17.42 0.45
C THR A 7 12.46 17.70 0.81
N ARG A 8 13.00 16.97 1.78
CA ARG A 8 14.40 17.08 2.23
C ARG A 8 15.38 16.67 1.13
N GLU A 9 15.11 15.56 0.44
CA GLU A 9 15.92 15.12 -0.69
C GLU A 9 15.91 16.16 -1.81
N LYS A 10 14.76 16.75 -2.13
CA LYS A 10 14.67 17.83 -3.14
C LYS A 10 15.51 19.05 -2.78
N TRP A 11 15.56 19.42 -1.49
CA TRP A 11 16.45 20.49 -1.02
C TRP A 11 17.93 20.10 -1.13
N LEU A 12 18.26 18.83 -0.87
CA LEU A 12 19.62 18.31 -1.08
C LEU A 12 20.01 18.31 -2.57
N LEU A 13 19.09 18.03 -3.50
CA LEU A 13 19.32 18.19 -4.96
C LEU A 13 19.69 19.64 -5.25
N ALA A 14 18.85 20.56 -4.77
CA ALA A 14 19.00 21.98 -5.05
C ALA A 14 20.33 22.49 -4.51
N ALA A 15 20.70 22.09 -3.29
CA ALA A 15 22.00 22.39 -2.71
C ALA A 15 23.15 21.81 -3.56
N ALA A 16 23.06 20.55 -4.01
CA ALA A 16 24.06 19.93 -4.86
C ALA A 16 24.20 20.62 -6.23
N LEU A 17 23.10 21.07 -6.83
CA LEU A 17 23.11 21.86 -8.08
C LEU A 17 23.73 23.24 -7.89
N VAL A 18 23.47 23.90 -6.76
CA VAL A 18 24.13 25.18 -6.41
C VAL A 18 25.63 24.98 -6.21
N VAL A 19 26.04 23.92 -5.52
CA VAL A 19 27.46 23.55 -5.34
C VAL A 19 28.11 23.29 -6.70
N LEU A 20 27.47 22.53 -7.58
CA LEU A 20 27.94 22.28 -8.94
C LEU A 20 28.09 23.59 -9.73
N GLY A 21 27.10 24.48 -9.66
CA GLY A 21 27.16 25.80 -10.26
C GLY A 21 28.33 26.63 -9.73
N GLY A 22 28.58 26.58 -8.42
CA GLY A 22 29.73 27.21 -7.77
C GLY A 22 31.07 26.67 -8.27
N ILE A 23 31.21 25.35 -8.41
CA ILE A 23 32.42 24.70 -8.97
C ILE A 23 32.67 25.19 -10.40
N VAL A 24 31.62 25.25 -11.22
CA VAL A 24 31.70 25.71 -12.61
C VAL A 24 32.11 27.19 -12.66
N LEU A 25 31.51 28.04 -11.83
CA LEU A 25 31.82 29.48 -11.75
C LEU A 25 33.27 29.75 -11.33
N ILE A 26 33.78 29.02 -10.32
CA ILE A 26 35.16 29.16 -9.84
C ILE A 26 36.16 28.71 -10.92
N ASN A 27 35.90 27.56 -11.57
CA ASN A 27 36.79 27.04 -12.62
C ASN A 27 36.77 27.88 -13.90
N LEU A 28 35.66 28.58 -14.20
CA LEU A 28 35.58 29.50 -15.33
C LEU A 28 36.43 30.77 -15.15
N ARG A 29 37.03 31.01 -13.96
CA ARG A 29 37.83 32.20 -13.64
C ARG A 29 37.19 33.50 -14.15
N LEU A 30 35.90 33.68 -13.87
CA LEU A 30 35.17 34.87 -14.28
C LEU A 30 35.81 36.12 -13.67
N ASP A 31 36.02 37.14 -14.50
CA ASP A 31 36.59 38.41 -14.09
C ASP A 31 35.77 39.03 -12.95
N VAL A 32 36.47 39.47 -11.90
CA VAL A 32 35.84 40.03 -10.69
C VAL A 32 34.90 41.17 -11.09
N TRP A 33 33.65 41.09 -10.65
CA TRP A 33 32.59 42.06 -10.96
C TRP A 33 33.12 43.48 -10.72
N HIS A 34 32.93 44.37 -11.71
CA HIS A 34 33.54 45.71 -11.73
C HIS A 34 33.29 46.56 -10.48
N TRP A 35 32.26 46.25 -9.69
CA TRP A 35 31.91 46.96 -8.45
C TRP A 35 32.73 46.53 -7.22
N LEU A 36 33.39 45.36 -7.26
CA LEU A 36 34.28 44.90 -6.18
C LEU A 36 35.75 45.28 -6.41
N LYS A 37 36.10 45.81 -7.58
CA LYS A 37 37.47 46.24 -7.92
C LYS A 37 37.92 47.34 -6.94
N GLY A 38 38.88 47.00 -6.07
CA GLY A 38 39.48 47.92 -5.09
C GLY A 38 39.16 47.63 -3.62
N SER A 39 38.31 46.64 -3.30
CA SER A 39 38.05 46.25 -1.90
C SER A 39 38.99 45.15 -1.41
N GLU A 40 39.31 45.11 -0.10
CA GLU A 40 40.12 44.02 0.49
C GLU A 40 39.45 42.64 0.32
N ALA A 41 38.11 42.61 0.29
CA ALA A 41 37.33 41.40 -0.01
C ALA A 41 37.60 40.86 -1.43
N ALA A 42 37.84 41.74 -2.41
CA ALA A 42 38.19 41.34 -3.77
C ALA A 42 39.62 40.80 -3.86
N ALA A 43 40.56 41.32 -3.08
CA ALA A 43 41.92 40.79 -3.01
C ALA A 43 41.95 39.38 -2.39
N PHE A 44 41.11 39.13 -1.37
CA PHE A 44 40.97 37.80 -0.75
C PHE A 44 40.28 36.78 -1.68
N LEU A 45 39.26 37.19 -2.44
CA LEU A 45 38.56 36.35 -3.42
C LEU A 45 39.40 36.09 -4.69
N ALA A 46 40.26 37.03 -5.09
CA ALA A 46 41.16 36.89 -6.23
C ALA A 46 42.45 36.12 -5.90
N ALA A 47 42.70 35.80 -4.62
CA ALA A 47 43.85 35.02 -4.22
C ALA A 47 43.72 33.57 -4.75
N GLU A 48 44.73 33.13 -5.49
CA GLU A 48 44.75 31.81 -6.14
C GLU A 48 44.61 30.65 -5.13
N ALA A 49 45.13 30.84 -3.91
CA ALA A 49 44.98 29.89 -2.82
C ALA A 49 43.50 29.71 -2.39
N THR A 50 42.74 30.80 -2.23
CA THR A 50 41.33 30.76 -1.82
C THR A 50 40.47 30.07 -2.88
N GLY A 51 40.74 30.33 -4.16
CA GLY A 51 40.05 29.67 -5.27
C GLY A 51 40.27 28.15 -5.29
N SER A 52 41.52 27.71 -5.12
CA SER A 52 41.85 26.27 -5.09
C SER A 52 41.19 25.55 -3.91
N VAL A 53 41.32 26.09 -2.69
CA VAL A 53 40.76 25.49 -1.48
C VAL A 53 39.23 25.43 -1.54
N THR A 54 38.59 26.49 -2.04
CA THR A 54 37.12 26.52 -2.16
C THR A 54 36.63 25.54 -3.22
N SER A 55 37.33 25.43 -4.36
CA SER A 55 37.03 24.44 -5.40
C SER A 55 37.14 23.02 -4.85
N ASP A 56 38.24 22.69 -4.17
CA ASP A 56 38.47 21.36 -3.59
C ASP A 56 37.41 21.01 -2.54
N LEU A 57 37.00 21.98 -1.71
CA LEU A 57 35.96 21.79 -0.72
C LEU A 57 34.58 21.57 -1.35
N LEU A 58 34.23 22.32 -2.39
CA LEU A 58 32.98 22.13 -3.13
C LEU A 58 32.95 20.79 -3.88
N VAL A 59 34.08 20.37 -4.49
CA VAL A 59 34.22 19.05 -5.10
C VAL A 59 34.04 17.96 -4.06
N GLY A 60 34.65 18.10 -2.88
CA GLY A 60 34.47 17.19 -1.75
C GLY A 60 33.00 17.08 -1.31
N LEU A 61 32.31 18.21 -1.18
CA LEU A 61 30.89 18.26 -0.82
C LEU A 61 30.00 17.60 -1.88
N PHE A 62 30.25 17.88 -3.16
CA PHE A 62 29.53 17.26 -4.27
C PHE A 62 29.79 15.75 -4.34
N SER A 63 31.04 15.33 -4.13
CA SER A 63 31.41 13.91 -4.09
C SER A 63 30.68 13.19 -2.96
N ALA A 64 30.66 13.75 -1.74
CA ALA A 64 29.90 13.20 -0.60
C ALA A 64 28.41 13.06 -0.93
N TYR A 65 27.84 14.04 -1.64
CA TYR A 65 26.45 13.99 -2.11
C TYR A 65 26.22 12.83 -3.10
N VAL A 66 27.10 12.65 -4.09
CA VAL A 66 27.02 11.53 -5.03
C VAL A 66 27.14 10.18 -4.31
N PHE A 67 28.05 10.07 -3.34
CA PHE A 67 28.19 8.86 -2.51
C PHE A 67 26.90 8.56 -1.74
N TYR A 68 26.29 9.55 -1.10
CA TYR A 68 24.98 9.39 -0.44
C TYR A 68 23.93 8.84 -1.41
N VAL A 69 23.83 9.39 -2.63
CA VAL A 69 22.84 8.93 -3.62
C VAL A 69 23.05 7.47 -4.01
N VAL A 70 24.29 7.10 -4.32
CA VAL A 70 24.62 5.77 -4.87
C VAL A 70 24.59 4.69 -3.80
N ILE A 71 25.07 5.00 -2.59
CA ILE A 71 25.24 4.01 -1.52
C ILE A 71 23.99 3.91 -0.64
N GLU A 72 23.30 5.02 -0.40
CA GLU A 72 22.20 5.07 0.57
C GLU A 72 20.84 5.22 -0.12
N LEU A 73 20.66 6.27 -0.93
CA LEU A 73 19.34 6.64 -1.44
C LEU A 73 18.77 5.63 -2.45
N ILE A 74 19.53 5.30 -3.50
CA ILE A 74 19.08 4.37 -4.54
C ILE A 74 18.82 2.96 -3.97
N PRO A 75 19.73 2.36 -3.18
CA PRO A 75 19.50 1.05 -2.59
C PRO A 75 18.32 1.02 -1.62
N SER A 76 18.14 2.07 -0.81
CA SER A 76 17.01 2.19 0.11
C SER A 76 15.67 2.18 -0.63
N TYR A 77 15.53 3.04 -1.65
CA TYR A 77 14.31 3.11 -2.46
C TYR A 77 14.01 1.78 -3.19
N ARG A 78 15.04 1.11 -3.71
CA ARG A 78 14.88 -0.20 -4.34
C ARG A 78 14.41 -1.25 -3.33
N ARG A 79 14.97 -1.25 -2.12
CA ARG A 79 14.58 -2.16 -1.04
C ARG A 79 13.13 -1.93 -0.63
N GLU A 80 12.72 -0.69 -0.40
CA GLU A 80 11.34 -0.34 -0.07
C GLU A 80 10.36 -0.87 -1.13
N ARG A 81 10.61 -0.61 -2.41
CA ARG A 81 9.75 -1.09 -3.50
C ARG A 81 9.67 -2.62 -3.57
N LEU A 82 10.78 -3.31 -3.35
CA LEU A 82 10.82 -4.77 -3.31
C LEU A 82 10.06 -5.32 -2.11
N THR A 83 10.08 -4.64 -0.97
CA THR A 83 9.32 -5.01 0.24
C THR A 83 7.82 -4.74 0.08
N LEU A 84 7.43 -3.63 -0.56
CA LEU A 84 6.02 -3.30 -0.81
C LEU A 84 5.34 -4.27 -1.79
N THR A 85 6.10 -4.86 -2.72
CA THR A 85 5.55 -5.77 -3.73
C THR A 85 4.80 -6.96 -3.13
N PRO A 86 5.40 -7.80 -2.24
CA PRO A 86 4.68 -8.91 -1.61
C PRO A 86 3.54 -8.43 -0.71
N LEU A 87 3.73 -7.32 0.04
CA LEU A 87 2.67 -6.75 0.89
C LEU A 87 1.43 -6.38 0.06
N ASN A 88 1.64 -5.73 -1.08
CA ASN A 88 0.56 -5.34 -2.00
C ASN A 88 -0.09 -6.56 -2.66
N LEU A 89 0.65 -7.63 -2.97
CA LEU A 89 0.03 -8.86 -3.49
C LEU A 89 -0.89 -9.53 -2.45
N ILE A 90 -0.49 -9.52 -1.17
CA ILE A 90 -1.30 -10.07 -0.07
C ILE A 90 -2.59 -9.26 0.07
N VAL A 91 -2.52 -7.92 0.11
CA VAL A 91 -3.71 -7.05 0.17
C VAL A 91 -4.58 -7.22 -1.07
N ALA A 92 -3.98 -7.25 -2.26
CA ALA A 92 -4.68 -7.42 -3.52
C ALA A 92 -5.45 -8.75 -3.58
N SER A 93 -4.97 -9.82 -2.92
CA SER A 93 -5.65 -11.12 -2.94
C SER A 93 -7.09 -11.07 -2.43
N VAL A 94 -7.34 -10.33 -1.35
CA VAL A 94 -8.67 -10.22 -0.75
C VAL A 94 -9.58 -9.36 -1.63
N ILE A 95 -9.05 -8.29 -2.22
CA ILE A 95 -9.81 -7.40 -3.11
C ILE A 95 -10.09 -8.10 -4.46
N ASP A 96 -9.15 -8.86 -5.00
CA ASP A 96 -9.31 -9.61 -6.26
C ASP A 96 -10.37 -10.70 -6.12
N ALA A 97 -10.41 -11.37 -4.96
CA ALA A 97 -11.47 -12.33 -4.65
C ALA A 97 -12.86 -11.68 -4.60
N TYR A 98 -12.95 -10.45 -4.07
CA TYR A 98 -14.19 -9.66 -4.09
C TYR A 98 -14.61 -9.28 -5.52
N GLU A 99 -13.67 -8.86 -6.37
CA GLU A 99 -13.98 -8.41 -7.72
C GLU A 99 -14.37 -9.57 -8.65
N ARG A 100 -13.52 -10.60 -8.73
CA ARG A 100 -13.58 -11.64 -9.78
C ARG A 100 -14.44 -12.84 -9.43
N THR A 101 -14.80 -13.04 -8.17
CA THR A 101 -15.71 -14.11 -7.71
C THR A 101 -15.38 -15.50 -8.25
N ARG A 102 -14.11 -15.89 -8.18
CA ARG A 102 -13.69 -17.21 -8.68
C ARG A 102 -13.97 -18.29 -7.64
N VAL A 103 -14.58 -19.38 -8.08
CA VAL A 103 -14.68 -20.60 -7.28
C VAL A 103 -13.26 -21.09 -6.98
N PHE A 104 -12.95 -21.35 -5.72
CA PHE A 104 -11.59 -21.65 -5.22
C PHE A 104 -10.56 -20.53 -5.49
N GLY A 105 -11.02 -19.29 -5.66
CA GLY A 105 -10.13 -18.14 -5.87
C GLY A 105 -9.09 -17.96 -4.76
N HIS A 106 -9.41 -18.39 -3.55
CA HIS A 106 -8.51 -18.36 -2.39
C HIS A 106 -7.27 -19.27 -2.55
N GLU A 107 -7.32 -20.27 -3.42
CA GLU A 107 -6.18 -21.17 -3.74
C GLU A 107 -5.23 -20.58 -4.80
N THR A 108 -5.64 -19.46 -5.43
CA THR A 108 -4.87 -18.83 -6.50
C THR A 108 -3.46 -18.46 -6.00
N PRO A 109 -2.39 -18.79 -6.76
CA PRO A 109 -1.03 -18.42 -6.39
C PRO A 109 -0.90 -16.91 -6.25
N ILE A 110 -0.26 -16.46 -5.17
CA ILE A 110 -0.12 -15.03 -4.85
C ILE A 110 0.59 -14.23 -5.96
N THR A 111 1.47 -14.88 -6.72
CA THR A 111 2.21 -14.28 -7.84
C THR A 111 1.37 -14.00 -9.08
N SER A 112 0.16 -14.56 -9.17
CA SER A 112 -0.75 -14.38 -10.31
C SER A 112 -1.81 -13.30 -10.09
N ILE A 113 -1.77 -12.65 -8.93
CA ILE A 113 -2.75 -11.65 -8.52
C ILE A 113 -2.42 -10.31 -9.15
N ASP A 114 -3.45 -9.65 -9.67
CA ASP A 114 -3.32 -8.36 -10.32
C ASP A 114 -3.30 -7.23 -9.27
N VAL A 115 -2.13 -6.63 -9.04
CA VAL A 115 -1.96 -5.52 -8.09
C VAL A 115 -2.68 -4.25 -8.55
N SER A 116 -3.01 -4.12 -9.84
CA SER A 116 -3.68 -2.92 -10.36
C SER A 116 -5.07 -2.69 -9.74
N ILE A 117 -5.67 -3.74 -9.17
CA ILE A 117 -6.93 -3.66 -8.43
C ILE A 117 -6.84 -2.77 -7.19
N LEU A 118 -5.64 -2.56 -6.65
CA LEU A 118 -5.39 -1.67 -5.52
C LEU A 118 -5.31 -0.19 -5.92
N ALA A 119 -5.51 0.15 -7.19
CA ALA A 119 -5.58 1.54 -7.59
C ALA A 119 -6.71 2.26 -6.84
N LEU A 120 -6.43 3.47 -6.33
CA LEU A 120 -7.36 4.21 -5.47
C LEU A 120 -8.75 4.41 -6.12
N HIS A 121 -8.83 4.57 -7.44
CA HIS A 121 -10.12 4.70 -8.13
C HIS A 121 -10.92 3.39 -8.07
N SER A 122 -10.27 2.23 -8.27
CA SER A 122 -10.88 0.91 -8.18
C SER A 122 -11.37 0.62 -6.76
N LEU A 123 -10.54 0.89 -5.75
CA LEU A 123 -10.91 0.71 -4.34
C LEU A 123 -12.12 1.58 -3.95
N ASN A 124 -12.18 2.84 -4.39
CA ASN A 124 -13.33 3.71 -4.14
C ASN A 124 -14.60 3.24 -4.88
N ALA A 125 -14.46 2.69 -6.09
CA ALA A 125 -15.57 2.07 -6.80
C ALA A 125 -16.09 0.82 -6.06
N HIS A 126 -15.20 -0.04 -5.57
CA HIS A 126 -15.58 -1.20 -4.77
C HIS A 126 -16.24 -0.79 -3.44
N LYS A 127 -15.71 0.21 -2.75
CA LYS A 127 -16.32 0.80 -1.54
C LYS A 127 -17.78 1.19 -1.79
N SER A 128 -18.02 1.92 -2.88
CA SER A 128 -19.35 2.36 -3.28
C SER A 128 -20.27 1.18 -3.65
N SER A 129 -19.72 0.18 -4.34
CA SER A 129 -20.43 -1.05 -4.72
C SER A 129 -20.88 -1.87 -3.51
N VAL A 130 -20.04 -2.01 -2.48
CA VAL A 130 -20.41 -2.72 -1.23
C VAL A 130 -21.60 -2.04 -0.55
N VAL A 131 -21.65 -0.70 -0.54
CA VAL A 131 -22.76 0.04 0.08
C VAL A 131 -24.05 -0.08 -0.73
N THR A 132 -23.98 -0.01 -2.06
CA THR A 132 -25.16 0.12 -2.95
C THR A 132 -25.73 -1.20 -3.45
N ASN A 133 -24.88 -2.16 -3.82
CA ASN A 133 -25.28 -3.43 -4.42
C ASN A 133 -24.34 -4.56 -3.99
N ALA A 134 -24.39 -4.89 -2.70
CA ALA A 134 -23.59 -5.96 -2.12
C ALA A 134 -24.06 -7.33 -2.63
N GLN A 135 -23.26 -7.95 -3.50
CA GLN A 135 -23.48 -9.33 -3.92
C GLN A 135 -22.91 -10.30 -2.88
N ILE A 136 -23.76 -11.14 -2.29
CA ILE A 136 -23.34 -12.06 -1.21
C ILE A 136 -22.18 -12.98 -1.62
N LEU A 137 -22.14 -13.42 -2.89
CA LEU A 137 -21.06 -14.25 -3.41
C LEU A 137 -19.71 -13.52 -3.40
N LYS A 138 -19.69 -12.22 -3.75
CA LYS A 138 -18.48 -11.38 -3.67
C LYS A 138 -17.97 -11.28 -2.25
N LEU A 139 -18.88 -11.03 -1.32
CA LEU A 139 -18.57 -10.95 0.11
C LEU A 139 -18.04 -12.28 0.65
N LYS A 140 -18.65 -13.39 0.25
CA LYS A 140 -18.23 -14.74 0.63
C LYS A 140 -16.82 -15.05 0.14
N PHE A 141 -16.50 -14.81 -1.13
CA PHE A 141 -15.17 -15.13 -1.66
C PHE A 141 -14.07 -14.25 -1.06
N ALA A 142 -14.37 -12.99 -0.76
CA ALA A 142 -13.46 -12.13 0.01
C ALA A 142 -13.20 -12.71 1.41
N MET A 143 -14.24 -13.19 2.09
CA MET A 143 -14.13 -13.84 3.41
C MET A 143 -13.31 -15.13 3.37
N GLU A 144 -13.57 -16.03 2.42
CA GLU A 144 -12.81 -17.28 2.25
C GLU A 144 -11.33 -17.00 1.99
N THR A 145 -11.05 -16.00 1.15
CA THR A 145 -9.68 -15.58 0.84
C THR A 145 -9.00 -14.96 2.05
N ALA A 146 -9.68 -14.06 2.76
CA ALA A 146 -9.20 -13.48 4.02
C ALA A 146 -8.87 -14.56 5.05
N HIS A 147 -9.71 -15.58 5.20
CA HIS A 147 -9.45 -16.70 6.10
C HIS A 147 -8.19 -17.49 5.71
N SER A 148 -8.09 -17.89 4.43
CA SER A 148 -6.92 -18.66 3.95
C SER A 148 -5.60 -17.88 4.01
N ARG A 149 -5.64 -16.56 3.80
CA ARG A 149 -4.47 -15.67 3.71
C ARG A 149 -4.16 -14.95 5.02
N TYR A 150 -4.99 -15.08 6.04
CA TYR A 150 -4.77 -14.39 7.32
C TYR A 150 -3.37 -14.63 7.93
N PRO A 151 -2.80 -15.85 7.92
CA PRO A 151 -1.43 -16.07 8.37
C PRO A 151 -0.38 -15.24 7.61
N ASP A 152 -0.57 -15.04 6.30
CA ASP A 152 0.34 -14.22 5.48
C ASP A 152 0.34 -12.76 5.99
N PHE A 153 -0.83 -12.21 6.35
CA PHE A 153 -0.92 -10.88 6.97
C PHE A 153 -0.18 -10.81 8.31
N GLN A 154 -0.33 -11.82 9.17
CA GLN A 154 0.34 -11.86 10.47
C GLN A 154 1.86 -11.93 10.35
N HIS A 155 2.36 -12.78 9.44
CA HIS A 155 3.79 -13.03 9.29
C HIS A 155 4.53 -11.90 8.56
N CYS A 156 3.84 -11.11 7.74
CA CYS A 156 4.45 -10.02 6.99
C CYS A 156 4.56 -8.68 7.75
N LEU A 157 4.17 -8.61 9.03
CA LEU A 157 4.34 -7.40 9.85
C LEU A 157 5.81 -6.92 9.90
N THR A 158 6.76 -7.84 9.97
CA THR A 158 8.20 -7.53 9.98
C THR A 158 8.65 -6.88 8.67
N LEU A 159 8.04 -7.25 7.53
CA LEU A 159 8.30 -6.61 6.25
C LEU A 159 7.77 -5.18 6.24
N ALA A 160 6.53 -4.95 6.69
CA ALA A 160 5.96 -3.61 6.79
C ALA A 160 6.77 -2.71 7.74
N ALA A 161 7.17 -3.23 8.90
CA ALA A 161 8.00 -2.51 9.87
C ALA A 161 9.43 -2.22 9.35
N SER A 162 9.93 -2.97 8.39
CA SER A 162 11.23 -2.72 7.76
C SER A 162 11.22 -1.51 6.81
N ILE A 163 10.05 -1.01 6.43
CA ILE A 163 9.88 0.21 5.63
C ILE A 163 9.85 1.43 6.56
N SER A 164 8.83 1.50 7.43
CA SER A 164 8.73 2.53 8.47
C SER A 164 7.74 2.14 9.57
N PRO A 165 7.80 2.79 10.75
CA PRO A 165 6.81 2.59 11.81
C PRO A 165 5.36 2.88 11.37
N ASP A 166 5.16 3.88 10.51
CA ASP A 166 3.83 4.23 9.99
C ASP A 166 3.27 3.10 9.11
N HIS A 167 4.11 2.48 8.27
CA HIS A 167 3.71 1.30 7.49
C HIS A 167 3.36 0.11 8.39
N ALA A 168 4.08 -0.08 9.50
CA ALA A 168 3.75 -1.11 10.48
C ALA A 168 2.37 -0.87 11.10
N LEU A 169 2.05 0.37 11.45
CA LEU A 169 0.76 0.73 12.03
C LEU A 169 -0.39 0.51 11.04
N ASP A 170 -0.24 0.99 9.80
CA ASP A 170 -1.25 0.78 8.75
C ASP A 170 -1.43 -0.73 8.46
N TRP A 171 -0.35 -1.50 8.48
CA TRP A 171 -0.40 -2.97 8.32
C TRP A 171 -1.10 -3.67 9.48
N LEU A 172 -0.90 -3.23 10.72
CA LEU A 172 -1.60 -3.77 11.90
C LEU A 172 -3.11 -3.52 11.81
N VAL A 173 -3.51 -2.32 11.41
CA VAL A 173 -4.93 -1.99 11.18
C VAL A 173 -5.51 -2.90 10.11
N LEU A 174 -4.81 -3.06 8.99
CA LEU A 174 -5.27 -3.91 7.89
C LEU A 174 -5.36 -5.38 8.32
N THR A 175 -4.38 -5.88 9.07
CA THR A 175 -4.38 -7.23 9.65
C THR A 175 -5.57 -7.44 10.58
N ASP A 176 -5.91 -6.47 11.43
CA ASP A 176 -7.08 -6.55 12.30
C ASP A 176 -8.39 -6.60 11.48
N LYS A 177 -8.52 -5.80 10.43
CA LYS A 177 -9.72 -5.83 9.57
C LYS A 177 -9.86 -7.14 8.80
N VAL A 178 -8.75 -7.68 8.30
CA VAL A 178 -8.72 -9.00 7.66
C VAL A 178 -9.06 -10.11 8.65
N ARG A 179 -8.56 -10.04 9.89
CA ARG A 179 -8.92 -10.98 10.97
C ARG A 179 -10.43 -10.99 11.22
N LEU A 180 -11.02 -9.80 11.40
CA LEU A 180 -12.46 -9.66 11.67
C LEU A 180 -13.34 -10.20 10.53
N LEU A 181 -12.85 -10.11 9.28
CA LEU A 181 -13.48 -10.74 8.13
C LEU A 181 -13.29 -12.26 8.14
N ALA A 182 -12.06 -12.74 8.38
CA ALA A 182 -11.71 -14.16 8.45
C ALA A 182 -12.48 -14.92 9.54
N ASP A 183 -12.72 -14.29 10.70
CA ASP A 183 -13.47 -14.85 11.82
C ASP A 183 -14.93 -15.22 11.43
N GLN A 184 -15.48 -14.58 10.38
CA GLN A 184 -16.83 -14.90 9.88
C GLN A 184 -16.89 -16.24 9.13
N TYR A 185 -15.76 -16.76 8.65
CA TYR A 185 -15.72 -18.00 7.89
C TYR A 185 -16.32 -19.18 8.66
N GLY A 186 -15.97 -19.31 9.95
CA GLY A 186 -16.50 -20.38 10.82
C GLY A 186 -17.96 -20.18 11.22
N SER A 187 -18.53 -18.99 11.00
CA SER A 187 -19.90 -18.64 11.36
C SER A 187 -20.88 -18.74 10.19
N TRP A 188 -20.44 -19.25 9.04
CA TRP A 188 -21.26 -19.34 7.84
C TRP A 188 -22.50 -20.24 8.08
N PRO A 189 -23.73 -19.72 7.88
CA PRO A 189 -24.94 -20.50 8.12
C PRO A 189 -25.02 -21.71 7.18
N LEU A 190 -25.23 -22.89 7.76
CA LEU A 190 -25.38 -24.14 7.02
C LEU A 190 -26.83 -24.31 6.59
N HIS A 191 -27.03 -24.73 5.33
CA HIS A 191 -28.37 -25.06 4.85
C HIS A 191 -28.92 -26.25 5.65
N PRO A 192 -30.14 -26.16 6.21
CA PRO A 192 -30.70 -27.24 7.04
C PRO A 192 -30.98 -28.53 6.24
N PHE A 193 -31.06 -28.43 4.90
CA PHE A 193 -31.32 -29.56 4.00
C PHE A 193 -30.19 -29.67 2.97
N PRO A 194 -29.09 -30.38 3.26
CA PRO A 194 -27.94 -30.46 2.35
C PRO A 194 -28.27 -31.19 1.04
N GLU A 195 -29.31 -32.03 1.03
CA GLU A 195 -29.79 -32.78 -0.13
C GLU A 195 -30.59 -31.93 -1.13
N ASN A 196 -31.09 -30.76 -0.70
CA ASN A 196 -31.81 -29.82 -1.54
C ASN A 196 -31.21 -28.42 -1.36
N LEU A 197 -30.23 -28.09 -2.22
CA LEU A 197 -29.56 -26.78 -2.26
C LEU A 197 -30.42 -25.67 -2.89
N GLY A 198 -31.67 -25.97 -3.23
CA GLY A 198 -32.61 -24.97 -3.77
C GLY A 198 -32.91 -23.88 -2.76
N SER A 199 -33.26 -22.69 -3.26
CA SER A 199 -33.69 -21.55 -2.45
C SER A 199 -35.10 -21.71 -1.86
N GLU A 200 -35.75 -22.85 -2.11
CA GLU A 200 -37.14 -23.09 -1.79
C GLU A 200 -37.32 -24.46 -1.14
N LEU A 201 -38.20 -24.52 -0.15
CA LEU A 201 -38.64 -25.76 0.45
C LEU A 201 -39.56 -26.52 -0.52
N SER A 202 -39.43 -27.84 -0.55
CA SER A 202 -40.40 -28.67 -1.27
C SER A 202 -41.79 -28.59 -0.62
N GLU A 203 -42.85 -28.87 -1.39
CA GLU A 203 -44.23 -28.85 -0.89
C GLU A 203 -44.45 -29.74 0.34
N GLN A 204 -43.68 -30.83 0.47
CA GLN A 204 -43.72 -31.73 1.62
C GLN A 204 -43.02 -31.11 2.85
N GLN A 205 -41.90 -30.43 2.66
CA GLN A 205 -41.18 -29.73 3.73
C GLN A 205 -41.95 -28.52 4.26
N CYS A 206 -42.74 -27.84 3.41
CA CYS A 206 -43.65 -26.77 3.83
C CYS A 206 -44.79 -27.24 4.74
N ARG A 207 -45.08 -28.54 4.81
CA ARG A 207 -46.13 -29.09 5.68
C ARG A 207 -45.61 -29.50 7.05
N ASP A 208 -44.30 -29.60 7.23
CA ASP A 208 -43.67 -29.90 8.51
C ASP A 208 -43.27 -28.59 9.24
N PRO A 209 -43.90 -28.26 10.37
CA PRO A 209 -43.60 -27.05 11.12
C PRO A 209 -42.15 -27.01 11.65
N ALA A 210 -41.52 -28.16 11.88
CA ALA A 210 -40.11 -28.20 12.28
C ALA A 210 -39.17 -27.84 11.12
N CYS A 211 -39.47 -28.31 9.92
CA CYS A 211 -38.72 -27.97 8.70
C CYS A 211 -38.83 -26.48 8.36
N LEU A 212 -40.05 -25.91 8.45
CA LEU A 212 -40.29 -24.48 8.27
C LEU A 212 -39.49 -23.64 9.27
N ALA A 213 -39.56 -23.96 10.57
CA ALA A 213 -38.85 -23.21 11.61
C ALA A 213 -37.32 -23.25 11.43
N ALA A 214 -36.77 -24.38 10.99
CA ALA A 214 -35.34 -24.53 10.70
C ALA A 214 -34.91 -23.66 9.49
N PHE A 215 -35.73 -23.64 8.43
CA PHE A 215 -35.47 -22.83 7.24
C PHE A 215 -35.59 -21.32 7.53
N ASP A 216 -36.61 -20.91 8.29
CA ASP A 216 -36.78 -19.51 8.72
C ASP A 216 -35.63 -19.03 9.60
N LYS A 217 -35.09 -19.92 10.45
CA LYS A 217 -33.87 -19.63 11.21
C LYS A 217 -32.68 -19.44 10.27
N TYR A 218 -32.47 -20.36 9.33
CA TYR A 218 -31.40 -20.27 8.34
C TYR A 218 -31.48 -18.98 7.52
N GLN A 219 -32.66 -18.59 7.04
CA GLN A 219 -32.84 -17.34 6.28
C GLN A 219 -32.48 -16.10 7.12
N ARG A 220 -32.90 -16.06 8.39
CA ARG A 220 -32.53 -14.96 9.30
C ARG A 220 -31.03 -14.91 9.54
N ASP A 221 -30.41 -16.05 9.82
CA ASP A 221 -28.96 -16.14 10.05
C ASP A 221 -28.17 -15.73 8.79
N MET A 222 -28.65 -16.09 7.59
CA MET A 222 -28.08 -15.65 6.30
C MET A 222 -28.20 -14.14 6.08
N GLN A 223 -29.33 -13.52 6.44
CA GLN A 223 -29.49 -12.07 6.34
C GLN A 223 -28.52 -11.33 7.28
N LEU A 224 -28.38 -11.81 8.52
CA LEU A 224 -27.43 -11.26 9.50
C LEU A 224 -25.98 -11.43 9.03
N MET A 225 -25.65 -12.59 8.47
CA MET A 225 -24.33 -12.86 7.88
C MET A 225 -24.04 -11.90 6.72
N SER A 226 -25.01 -11.70 5.81
CA SER A 226 -24.85 -10.77 4.70
C SER A 226 -24.58 -9.33 5.17
N GLY A 227 -25.31 -8.86 6.18
CA GLY A 227 -25.09 -7.53 6.77
C GLY A 227 -23.71 -7.41 7.43
N THR A 228 -23.30 -8.46 8.14
CA THR A 228 -21.98 -8.52 8.80
C THR A 228 -20.85 -8.52 7.79
N LEU A 229 -20.92 -9.35 6.74
CA LEU A 229 -19.88 -9.39 5.71
C LEU A 229 -19.81 -8.10 4.91
N LYS A 230 -20.94 -7.45 4.65
CA LYS A 230 -20.96 -6.12 4.02
C LYS A 230 -20.12 -5.12 4.82
N LEU A 231 -20.30 -5.09 6.15
CA LEU A 231 -19.51 -4.25 7.03
C LEU A 231 -18.02 -4.64 7.01
N ARG A 232 -17.71 -5.93 7.18
CA ARG A 232 -16.30 -6.39 7.25
C ARG A 232 -15.53 -6.16 5.97
N VAL A 233 -16.13 -6.42 4.81
CA VAL A 233 -15.50 -6.16 3.51
C VAL A 233 -15.32 -4.66 3.31
N LEU A 234 -16.27 -3.82 3.73
CA LEU A 234 -16.13 -2.37 3.68
C LEU A 234 -14.92 -1.89 4.50
N GLU A 235 -14.77 -2.37 5.74
CA GLU A 235 -13.64 -2.02 6.61
C GLU A 235 -12.28 -2.44 5.99
N VAL A 236 -12.21 -3.61 5.35
CA VAL A 236 -11.01 -4.07 4.64
C VAL A 236 -10.68 -3.18 3.44
N ILE A 237 -11.69 -2.79 2.65
CA ILE A 237 -11.49 -1.87 1.52
C ILE A 237 -11.01 -0.51 2.02
N GLU A 238 -11.58 0.02 3.10
CA GLU A 238 -11.14 1.29 3.69
C GLU A 238 -9.70 1.22 4.20
N ALA A 239 -9.34 0.17 4.93
CA ALA A 239 -7.96 -0.05 5.35
C ALA A 239 -7.00 -0.17 4.15
N SER A 240 -7.43 -0.83 3.08
CA SER A 240 -6.66 -0.93 1.83
C SER A 240 -6.47 0.43 1.14
N ILE A 241 -7.46 1.33 1.21
CA ILE A 241 -7.34 2.70 0.71
C ILE A 241 -6.27 3.45 1.49
N PHE A 242 -6.30 3.40 2.83
CA PHE A 242 -5.29 4.06 3.67
C PHE A 242 -3.89 3.52 3.39
N TRP A 243 -3.76 2.19 3.28
CA TRP A 243 -2.51 1.53 2.90
C TRP A 243 -1.94 2.02 1.57
N MET A 244 -2.79 2.20 0.56
CA MET A 244 -2.37 2.70 -0.75
C MET A 244 -2.07 4.21 -0.76
N GLN A 245 -2.78 5.00 0.07
CA GLN A 245 -2.49 6.42 0.25
C GLN A 245 -1.12 6.65 0.91
N ARG A 246 -0.76 5.82 1.90
CA ARG A 246 0.56 5.86 2.55
C ARG A 246 1.70 5.68 1.56
N GLN A 247 1.53 4.78 0.61
CA GLN A 247 2.50 4.53 -0.44
C GLN A 247 2.53 5.64 -1.50
N ALA A 248 1.50 6.49 -1.56
CA ALA A 248 1.40 7.60 -2.51
C ALA A 248 2.04 8.90 -1.98
N SER A 249 1.96 9.13 -0.66
CA SER A 249 2.69 10.19 0.06
C SER A 249 4.20 10.01 0.00
#